data_AF-A0A537WTV7-F1
#
_entry.id   AF-A0A537WTV7-F1
#
_cell.length_a   1.000
_cell.length_b   1.000
_cell.length_c   1.000
_cell.angle_alpha   90.00
_cell.angle_beta   90.00
_cell.angle_gamma   90.00
#
_symmetry.space_group_name_H-M   'P 1'
#
loop_
_entity.id
_entity.type
_entity.pdbx_description
1 polymer ?
#
loop_
_entity_poly.entity_id
_entity_poly.type
_entity_poly.pdbx_seq_one_letter_code
_entity_poly.pdbx_strand_id
1 'polypeptide(L)'
;MKIRNLGSIWRNYQAAGARCFVVSGLGAAVDDVETCAGAVPGSVPTVCVLTVTETEQRARIFRRAQQEYGMEHGGGSTNQTLEALERIAADAAQELAVSEPIPDALVLDTVGVGVRELARQVLSVTDWPVT
;
A
#
# COMPACT_ATOMS: atom_id res chain seq x y z
N MET A 1 13.16 -3.03 -5.18
CA MET A 1 14.23 -2.08 -4.77
C MET A 1 13.96 -1.39 -3.43
N LYS A 2 12.72 -0.97 -3.10
CA LYS A 2 12.41 -0.17 -1.89
C LYS A 2 12.72 -0.87 -0.55
N ILE A 3 12.50 -2.18 -0.44
CA ILE A 3 12.68 -2.93 0.83
C ILE A 3 14.16 -3.10 1.22
N ARG A 4 15.10 -3.09 0.26
CA ARG A 4 16.52 -3.37 0.52
C ARG A 4 17.17 -2.44 1.55
N ASN A 5 16.68 -1.19 1.65
CA ASN A 5 17.21 -0.21 2.60
C ASN A 5 16.40 -0.10 3.90
N LEU A 6 15.27 -0.83 4.02
CA LEU A 6 14.33 -0.70 5.12
C LEU A 6 15.00 -0.97 6.47
N GLY A 7 15.77 -2.05 6.60
CA GLY A 7 16.48 -2.37 7.83
C GLY A 7 17.50 -1.31 8.26
N SER A 8 18.13 -0.61 7.30
CA SER A 8 19.04 0.50 7.62
C SER A 8 18.28 1.74 8.10
N ILE A 9 17.16 2.06 7.45
CA ILE A 9 16.29 3.18 7.84
C ILE A 9 15.73 2.91 9.24
N TRP A 10 15.17 1.73 9.46
CA TRP A 10 14.59 1.34 10.74
C TRP A 10 15.59 1.45 11.88
N ARG A 11 16.81 0.92 11.72
CA ARG A 11 17.85 1.02 12.77
C ARG A 11 18.13 2.46 13.20
N ASN A 12 18.17 3.40 12.26
CA ASN A 12 18.41 4.80 12.57
C ASN A 12 17.25 5.43 13.35
N TYR A 13 16.01 5.15 12.95
CA TYR A 13 14.82 5.65 13.65
C TYR A 13 14.64 4.98 15.02
N GLN A 14 14.93 3.69 15.13
CA GLN A 14 14.91 2.96 16.39
C GLN A 14 15.93 3.53 17.38
N ALA A 15 17.15 3.84 16.91
CA ALA A 15 18.17 4.50 17.74
C ALA A 15 17.74 5.91 18.20
N ALA A 16 16.87 6.58 17.44
CA ALA A 16 16.25 7.84 17.81
C ALA A 16 14.98 7.69 18.69
N GLY A 17 14.62 6.46 19.10
CA GLY A 17 13.50 6.18 19.98
C GLY A 17 12.18 5.83 19.28
N ALA A 18 12.17 5.68 17.95
CA ALA A 18 10.99 5.19 17.26
C ALA A 18 10.68 3.74 17.67
N ARG A 19 9.39 3.46 17.87
CA ARG A 19 8.89 2.14 18.30
C ARG A 19 8.14 1.39 17.22
N CYS A 20 7.59 2.11 16.23
CA CYS A 20 6.76 1.56 15.17
C CYS A 20 7.09 2.27 13.84
N PHE A 21 6.81 1.61 12.73
CA PHE A 21 6.90 2.18 11.39
C PHE A 21 5.77 1.63 10.52
N VAL A 22 5.45 2.32 9.43
CA VAL A 22 4.47 1.86 8.43
C VAL A 22 5.20 1.70 7.10
N VAL A 23 4.97 0.58 6.42
CA VAL A 23 5.36 0.39 5.02
C VAL A 23 4.08 0.34 4.19
N SER A 24 4.00 1.20 3.18
CA SER A 24 2.86 1.24 2.26
C SER A 24 3.32 0.97 0.82
N GLY A 25 2.40 0.45 0.01
CA GLY A 25 2.67 0.10 -1.39
C GLY A 25 3.51 -1.16 -1.56
N LEU A 26 3.35 -2.13 -0.64
CA LEU A 26 3.74 -3.53 -0.87
C LEU A 26 2.67 -4.20 -1.73
N GLY A 27 3.08 -5.21 -2.51
CA GLY A 27 2.13 -6.09 -3.19
C GLY A 27 1.33 -6.91 -2.18
N ALA A 28 0.24 -7.52 -2.66
CA ALA A 28 -0.66 -8.33 -1.83
C ALA A 28 -0.24 -9.81 -1.73
N ALA A 29 1.03 -10.13 -1.98
CA ALA A 29 1.57 -11.48 -1.91
C ALA A 29 2.24 -11.78 -0.57
N VAL A 30 2.16 -13.04 -0.12
CA VAL A 30 2.83 -13.52 1.11
C VAL A 30 4.34 -13.28 1.04
N ASP A 31 4.97 -13.59 -0.09
CA ASP A 31 6.41 -13.40 -0.32
C ASP A 31 6.85 -11.93 -0.15
N ASP A 32 6.02 -10.96 -0.52
CA ASP A 32 6.31 -9.53 -0.35
C ASP A 32 6.32 -9.14 1.13
N VAL A 33 5.37 -9.68 1.91
CA VAL A 33 5.29 -9.49 3.35
C VAL A 33 6.49 -10.12 4.04
N GLU A 34 6.82 -11.37 3.70
CA GLU A 34 7.96 -12.09 4.28
C GLU A 34 9.29 -11.39 3.95
N THR A 35 9.45 -10.94 2.71
CA THR A 35 10.63 -10.17 2.29
C THR A 35 10.74 -8.86 3.08
N CYS A 36 9.61 -8.17 3.31
CA CYS A 36 9.58 -6.95 4.11
C CYS A 36 9.90 -7.20 5.58
N ALA A 37 9.30 -8.24 6.19
CA ALA A 37 9.53 -8.62 7.58
C ALA A 37 10.98 -9.07 7.81
N GLY A 38 11.55 -9.85 6.87
CA GLY A 38 12.94 -10.29 6.91
C GLY A 38 13.95 -9.14 6.83
N ALA A 39 13.58 -8.01 6.23
CA ALA A 39 14.42 -6.80 6.21
C ALA A 39 14.48 -6.09 7.58
N VAL A 40 13.58 -6.41 8.51
CA VAL A 40 13.52 -5.84 9.87
C VAL A 40 13.37 -6.94 10.91
N PRO A 41 14.45 -7.69 11.21
CA PRO A 41 14.38 -8.80 12.17
C PRO A 41 13.89 -8.35 13.54
N GLY A 42 13.00 -9.14 14.15
CA GLY A 42 12.42 -8.86 15.46
C GLY A 42 11.24 -7.87 15.44
N SER A 43 10.81 -7.40 14.27
CA SER A 43 9.53 -6.70 14.13
C SER A 43 8.36 -7.67 14.16
N VAL A 44 7.22 -7.23 14.70
CA VAL A 44 5.95 -7.96 14.66
C VAL A 44 5.03 -7.20 13.70
N PRO A 45 4.95 -7.61 12.42
CA PRO A 45 4.16 -6.88 11.44
C PRO A 45 2.67 -7.10 11.68
N THR A 46 1.89 -6.03 11.64
CA THR A 46 0.46 -6.10 11.38
C THR A 46 0.24 -5.87 9.89
N VAL A 47 -0.20 -6.90 9.17
CA VAL A 47 -0.46 -6.80 7.74
C VAL A 47 -1.86 -6.24 7.53
N CYS A 48 -1.97 -5.17 6.75
CA CYS A 48 -3.24 -4.59 6.36
C CYS A 48 -3.39 -4.66 4.83
N VAL A 49 -4.43 -5.35 4.37
CA VAL A 49 -4.77 -5.44 2.95
C VAL A 49 -5.89 -4.45 2.68
N LEU A 50 -5.60 -3.40 1.90
CA LEU A 50 -6.60 -2.41 1.51
C LEU A 50 -7.33 -2.91 0.26
N THR A 51 -8.62 -3.16 0.40
CA THR A 51 -9.47 -3.62 -0.70
C THR A 51 -10.37 -2.49 -1.20
N VAL A 52 -10.79 -2.67 -2.44
CA VAL A 52 -11.63 -1.75 -3.18
C VAL A 52 -12.23 -2.53 -4.34
N THR A 53 -13.39 -2.13 -4.84
CA THR A 53 -13.93 -2.73 -6.08
C THR A 53 -13.05 -2.37 -7.28
N GLU A 54 -13.01 -3.23 -8.30
CA GLU A 54 -12.26 -2.97 -9.55
C GLU A 54 -12.64 -1.61 -10.15
N THR A 55 -13.95 -1.30 -10.20
CA THR A 55 -14.47 -0.02 -10.69
C THR A 55 -13.90 1.17 -9.94
N GLU A 56 -13.86 1.09 -8.60
CA GLU A 56 -13.35 2.17 -7.76
C GLU A 56 -11.81 2.24 -7.83
N GLN A 57 -11.11 1.11 -7.95
CA GLN A 57 -9.66 1.04 -8.15
C GLN A 57 -9.27 1.74 -9.46
N ARG A 58 -9.95 1.40 -10.56
CA ARG A 58 -9.79 2.05 -11.87
C ARG A 58 -10.07 3.55 -11.77
N ALA A 59 -11.19 3.95 -11.19
CA ALA A 59 -11.53 5.36 -11.03
C ALA A 59 -10.48 6.15 -10.24
N ARG A 60 -9.88 5.54 -9.20
CA ARG A 60 -8.80 6.15 -8.40
C ARG A 60 -7.50 6.28 -9.18
N ILE A 61 -7.11 5.27 -9.97
CA ILE A 61 -5.92 5.32 -10.82
C ILE A 61 -6.04 6.47 -11.84
N PHE A 62 -7.19 6.55 -12.53
CA PHE A 62 -7.45 7.59 -13.51
C PHE A 62 -7.48 8.99 -12.90
N ARG A 63 -8.11 9.15 -11.72
CA ARG A 63 -8.15 10.44 -11.02
C ARG A 63 -6.76 10.92 -10.60
N ARG A 64 -5.92 10.02 -10.07
CA ARG A 64 -4.52 10.33 -9.74
C ARG A 64 -3.74 10.71 -10.99
N ALA A 65 -3.92 9.98 -12.08
CA ALA A 65 -3.29 10.30 -13.36
C ALA A 65 -3.65 11.71 -13.86
N GLN A 66 -4.91 12.13 -13.69
CA GLN A 66 -5.37 13.48 -14.05
C GLN A 66 -4.79 14.56 -13.13
N GLN A 67 -4.85 14.36 -11.81
CA GLN A 67 -4.46 15.37 -10.82
C GLN A 67 -2.95 15.57 -10.68
N GLU A 68 -2.16 14.49 -10.79
CA GLU A 68 -0.73 14.51 -10.48
C GLU A 68 0.15 14.79 -11.71
N TYR A 69 -0.39 14.58 -12.93
CA TYR A 69 0.39 14.67 -14.17
C TYR A 69 -0.15 15.67 -15.19
N GLY A 70 -1.18 16.45 -14.85
CA GLY A 70 -1.62 17.57 -15.68
C GLY A 70 -1.94 17.16 -17.11
N MET A 71 -2.70 16.07 -17.30
CA MET A 71 -3.23 15.66 -18.62
C MET A 71 -4.06 16.78 -19.27
N GLU A 72 -4.55 17.73 -18.48
CA GLU A 72 -5.21 18.96 -18.91
C GLU A 72 -4.27 20.03 -19.51
N HIS A 73 -2.94 19.88 -19.33
CA HIS A 73 -1.89 20.80 -19.81
C HIS A 73 -0.91 20.17 -20.83
N GLY A 74 -1.19 18.95 -21.33
CA GLY A 74 -0.41 18.32 -22.41
C GLY A 74 0.95 17.74 -22.01
N GLY A 75 1.26 17.62 -20.71
CA GLY A 75 2.50 17.04 -20.20
C GLY A 75 2.46 15.52 -20.05
N GLY A 76 2.42 14.78 -21.16
CA GLY A 76 2.41 13.31 -21.13
C GLY A 76 3.80 12.67 -21.39
N SER A 77 4.43 12.08 -20.37
CA SER A 77 5.45 11.02 -20.53
C SER A 77 4.89 9.80 -21.28
N THR A 78 5.73 9.05 -21.98
CA THR A 78 5.39 7.91 -22.85
C THR A 78 4.59 6.78 -22.18
N ASN A 79 4.51 6.73 -20.85
CA ASN A 79 3.72 5.74 -20.08
C ASN A 79 2.30 6.24 -19.72
N GLN A 80 1.83 7.35 -20.29
CA GLN A 80 0.62 8.06 -19.83
C GLN A 80 -0.47 8.13 -20.91
N THR A 81 -0.52 7.13 -21.80
CA THR A 81 -1.65 6.94 -22.70
C THR A 81 -2.85 6.36 -21.93
N LEU A 82 -4.06 6.59 -22.44
CA LEU A 82 -5.27 5.92 -21.94
C LEU A 82 -5.08 4.41 -21.85
N GLU A 83 -4.48 3.81 -22.89
CA GLU A 83 -4.17 2.38 -22.95
C GLU A 83 -3.23 1.93 -21.83
N ALA A 84 -2.21 2.73 -21.50
CA ALA A 84 -1.30 2.42 -20.40
C ALA A 84 -2.02 2.47 -19.04
N LEU A 85 -2.92 3.43 -18.83
CA LEU A 85 -3.73 3.53 -17.61
C LEU A 85 -4.74 2.38 -17.48
N GLU A 86 -5.36 1.97 -18.59
CA GLU A 86 -6.23 0.79 -18.61
C GLU A 86 -5.44 -0.48 -18.26
N ARG A 87 -4.24 -0.66 -18.82
CA ARG A 87 -3.38 -1.78 -18.47
C ARG A 87 -2.99 -1.76 -16.99
N ILE A 88 -2.60 -0.59 -16.45
CA ILE A 88 -2.30 -0.46 -15.02
C ILE A 88 -3.51 -0.81 -14.15
N ALA A 89 -4.72 -0.38 -14.53
CA ALA A 89 -5.94 -0.71 -13.81
C ALA A 89 -6.25 -2.22 -13.86
N ALA A 90 -6.10 -2.85 -15.02
CA ALA A 90 -6.30 -4.28 -15.21
C ALA A 90 -5.26 -5.10 -14.42
N ASP A 91 -3.98 -4.73 -14.49
CA ASP A 91 -2.89 -5.39 -13.75
C ASP A 91 -3.14 -5.32 -12.24
N ALA A 92 -3.54 -4.15 -11.73
CA ALA A 92 -3.82 -3.95 -10.31
C ALA A 92 -5.07 -4.71 -9.81
N ALA A 93 -6.09 -4.87 -10.66
CA ALA A 93 -7.27 -5.68 -10.34
C ALA A 93 -6.91 -7.18 -10.35
N GLN A 94 -6.12 -7.61 -11.32
CA GLN A 94 -5.67 -8.99 -11.46
C GLN A 94 -4.77 -9.41 -10.30
N GLU A 95 -3.84 -8.54 -9.87
CA GLU A 95 -2.93 -8.79 -8.74
C GLU A 95 -3.71 -9.18 -7.48
N LEU A 96 -4.76 -8.44 -7.13
CA LEU A 96 -5.59 -8.75 -5.96
C LEU A 96 -6.44 -10.01 -6.16
N ALA A 97 -6.96 -10.24 -7.37
CA ALA A 97 -7.85 -11.37 -7.66
C ALA A 97 -7.14 -12.73 -7.62
N VAL A 98 -5.85 -12.78 -7.95
CA VAL A 98 -5.06 -14.03 -8.02
C VAL A 98 -4.14 -14.25 -6.82
N SER A 99 -4.00 -13.25 -5.94
CA SER A 99 -3.19 -13.39 -4.73
C SER A 99 -3.86 -14.32 -3.74
N GLU A 100 -3.09 -15.25 -3.18
CA GLU A 100 -3.55 -16.04 -2.04
C GLU A 100 -3.79 -15.13 -0.83
N PRO A 101 -4.84 -15.37 -0.03
CA PRO A 101 -5.08 -14.59 1.17
C PRO A 101 -3.86 -14.64 2.10
N ILE A 102 -3.37 -13.47 2.52
CA ILE A 102 -2.30 -13.39 3.50
C ILE A 102 -2.87 -13.83 4.87
N PRO A 103 -2.28 -14.85 5.53
CA PRO A 103 -2.73 -15.29 6.84
C PRO A 103 -2.75 -14.16 7.86
N ASP A 104 -3.81 -14.13 8.69
CA ASP A 104 -4.00 -13.16 9.78
C ASP A 104 -4.01 -11.67 9.37
N ALA A 105 -4.06 -11.37 8.07
CA ALA A 105 -4.10 -10.00 7.59
C ALA A 105 -5.45 -9.32 7.89
N LEU A 106 -5.36 -8.06 8.30
CA LEU A 106 -6.53 -7.18 8.45
C LEU A 106 -6.97 -6.70 7.07
N VAL A 107 -8.07 -7.24 6.56
CA VAL A 107 -8.66 -6.82 5.28
C VAL A 107 -9.58 -5.62 5.50
N LEU A 108 -9.29 -4.51 4.83
CA LEU A 108 -9.97 -3.22 5.00
C LEU A 108 -10.59 -2.75 3.68
N ASP A 109 -11.92 -2.79 3.58
CA ASP A 109 -12.64 -2.16 2.46
C ASP A 109 -12.60 -0.63 2.59
N THR A 110 -12.07 0.01 1.55
CA THR A 110 -11.88 1.45 1.49
C THR A 110 -12.99 2.19 0.73
N VAL A 111 -14.02 1.49 0.26
CA VAL A 111 -15.16 2.10 -0.46
C VAL A 111 -16.09 2.79 0.53
N GLY A 112 -16.26 4.11 0.38
CA GLY A 112 -17.15 4.90 1.25
C GLY A 112 -16.63 5.11 2.68
N VAL A 113 -15.48 4.54 3.04
CA VAL A 113 -14.88 4.67 4.37
C VAL A 113 -13.82 5.78 4.38
N GLY A 114 -13.91 6.70 5.34
CA GLY A 114 -12.94 7.78 5.51
C GLY A 114 -11.60 7.30 6.07
N VAL A 115 -10.50 7.98 5.72
CA VAL A 115 -9.14 7.63 6.18
C VAL A 115 -9.03 7.54 7.70
N ARG A 116 -9.67 8.47 8.44
CA ARG A 116 -9.66 8.44 9.92
C ARG A 116 -10.35 7.22 10.51
N GLU A 117 -11.37 6.71 9.82
CA GLU A 117 -12.09 5.52 10.24
C GLU A 117 -11.22 4.28 10.05
N LEU A 118 -10.61 4.14 8.86
CA LEU A 118 -9.66 3.06 8.58
C LEU A 118 -8.47 3.09 9.55
N ALA A 119 -7.93 4.27 9.83
CA ALA A 119 -6.85 4.41 10.81
C ALA A 119 -7.27 3.94 12.20
N ARG A 120 -8.51 4.22 12.63
CA ARG A 120 -9.03 3.72 13.91
C ARG A 120 -9.20 2.20 13.91
N GLN A 121 -9.60 1.59 12.80
CA GLN A 121 -9.66 0.14 12.68
C GLN A 121 -8.27 -0.50 12.80
N VAL A 122 -7.27 0.03 12.10
CA VAL A 122 -5.87 -0.41 12.25
C VAL A 122 -5.42 -0.27 13.71
N LEU A 123 -5.64 0.89 14.31
CA LEU A 123 -5.22 1.15 15.69
C LEU A 123 -5.90 0.20 16.71
N SER A 124 -7.13 -0.24 16.46
CA SER A 124 -7.85 -1.15 17.37
C SER A 124 -7.26 -2.56 17.46
N VAL A 125 -6.42 -2.96 16.51
CA VAL A 125 -5.81 -4.29 16.45
C VAL A 125 -4.28 -4.27 16.54
N THR A 126 -3.69 -3.09 16.75
CA THR A 126 -2.24 -2.89 16.86
C THR A 126 -1.87 -2.38 18.24
N ASP A 127 -0.68 -2.74 18.72
CA ASP A 127 -0.09 -2.16 19.94
C ASP A 127 0.55 -0.78 19.66
N TRP A 128 -0.08 0.02 18.79
CA TRP A 128 0.45 1.32 18.41
C TRP A 128 0.51 2.24 19.64
N PRO A 129 1.62 2.95 19.89
CA PRO A 129 1.74 3.85 21.02
C PRO A 129 0.65 4.92 20.95
N VAL A 130 -0.12 5.06 22.04
CA VAL A 130 -1.04 6.18 22.21
C VAL A 130 -0.20 7.45 22.38
N THR A 131 -0.37 8.40 21.47
CA THR A 131 0.17 9.77 21.57
C THR A 131 -0.58 10.60 22.59
#